data_AF-A0A6A1QPM7-F1
#
_entry.id   AF-A0A6A1QPM7-F1
#
_cell.length_a   1.000
_cell.length_b   1.000
_cell.length_c   1.000
_cell.angle_alpha   90.00
_cell.angle_beta   90.00
_cell.angle_gamma   90.00
#
_symmetry.space_group_name_H-M   'P 1'
#
loop_
_entity.id
_entity.type
_entity.pdbx_description
1 polymer ?
#
loop_
_entity_poly.entity_id
_entity_poly.type
_entity_poly.pdbx_seq_one_letter_code
_entity_poly.pdbx_strand_id
1 'polypeptide(L)'
;KAMQLPISMFASLYKQTYDFIEIRDGDSESADLLGKHCGNIAPPTIISSGSVLYIKFTSDYARQGAGFSLRYEIFKTGSEDCSKNFTSPNGTIESPGFPEKYPHNLDCTFAILAKPKMEIILQFLTFDLEHDPLQVGEGDCKYDWLDIWDGIPHVGPLIGKYCGTKTPSELRSATGILSLTFHTDMAVAKDGFSARYYLVHQEPLENFQCNVPLGMESGRIANEQISASSTYSDGRWTPHQSRLHGDDNGWTPNLDSSKEYLQVDLRFLTVLTAIATQGAISRETQNGYYVKSYKLEVSTNGEDWMVYRHGKNHK
;
A
#
# COMPACT_ATOMS: atom_id res chain seq x y z
N LYS A 1 -9.98 -7.86 14.07
CA LYS A 1 -10.75 -7.93 15.35
C LYS A 1 -11.61 -6.67 15.47
N ALA A 2 -12.93 -6.78 15.48
CA ALA A 2 -13.82 -5.63 15.62
C ALA A 2 -13.73 -4.97 17.01
N MET A 3 -14.07 -3.69 17.11
CA MET A 3 -14.33 -2.96 18.35
C MET A 3 -15.84 -2.85 18.57
N GLN A 4 -16.28 -3.12 19.80
CA GLN A 4 -17.64 -2.88 20.24
C GLN A 4 -17.68 -1.68 21.18
N LEU A 5 -18.63 -0.78 20.94
CA LEU A 5 -18.90 0.41 21.73
C LEU A 5 -20.32 0.37 22.32
N PRO A 6 -20.50 -0.17 23.52
CA PRO A 6 -21.66 0.20 24.33
C PRO A 6 -21.55 1.69 24.73
N ILE A 7 -22.49 2.50 24.26
CA ILE A 7 -22.56 3.93 24.58
C ILE A 7 -23.65 4.15 25.63
N SER A 8 -23.28 4.81 26.73
CA SER A 8 -24.21 5.30 27.74
C SER A 8 -24.23 6.83 27.68
N MET A 9 -25.37 7.42 27.30
CA MET A 9 -25.52 8.87 27.36
C MET A 9 -25.97 9.31 28.75
N PHE A 10 -25.22 10.24 29.32
CA PHE A 10 -25.63 11.01 30.49
C PHE A 10 -26.00 12.41 30.00
N ALA A 11 -27.29 12.60 29.70
CA ALA A 11 -27.98 13.87 29.47
C ALA A 11 -27.27 15.01 28.68
N SER A 12 -27.86 15.31 27.52
CA SER A 12 -27.97 16.61 26.82
C SER A 12 -26.81 17.07 25.95
N LEU A 13 -26.96 16.85 24.63
CA LEU A 13 -26.40 17.69 23.58
C LEU A 13 -27.57 18.34 22.84
N TYR A 14 -27.72 19.67 22.88
CA TYR A 14 -28.88 20.33 22.28
C TYR A 14 -28.65 20.61 20.80
N LYS A 15 -29.44 19.94 19.95
CA LYS A 15 -29.59 20.12 18.50
C LYS A 15 -28.39 19.66 17.66
N GLN A 16 -28.66 18.76 16.70
CA GLN A 16 -27.70 18.03 15.84
C GLN A 16 -26.74 18.91 15.00
N THR A 17 -26.96 20.23 14.99
CA THR A 17 -26.18 21.20 14.23
C THR A 17 -25.01 21.81 15.00
N TYR A 18 -24.98 21.71 16.33
CA TYR A 18 -23.98 22.38 17.17
C TYR A 18 -23.16 21.36 17.97
N ASP A 19 -23.84 20.63 18.86
CA ASP A 19 -23.22 19.65 19.73
C ASP A 19 -23.57 18.23 19.27
N PHE A 20 -22.55 17.44 18.89
CA PHE A 20 -22.75 16.05 18.48
C PHE A 20 -21.52 15.18 18.66
N ILE A 21 -21.76 13.88 18.77
CA ILE A 21 -20.74 12.83 18.63
C ILE A 21 -20.90 12.18 17.26
N GLU A 22 -19.78 11.96 16.58
CA GLU A 22 -19.67 11.29 15.29
C GLU A 22 -18.80 10.05 15.46
N ILE A 23 -19.27 8.89 14.99
CA ILE A 23 -18.54 7.63 14.99
C ILE A 23 -18.41 7.15 13.54
N ARG A 24 -17.19 6.84 13.11
CA ARG A 24 -16.87 6.34 11.77
C ARG A 24 -16.11 5.01 11.82
N ASP A 25 -16.32 4.18 10.80
CA ASP A 25 -15.74 2.85 10.67
C ASP A 25 -14.37 2.91 9.97
N GLY A 26 -13.32 3.12 10.75
CA GLY A 26 -11.96 3.37 10.26
C GLY A 26 -11.17 4.25 11.21
N ASP A 27 -10.07 4.83 10.73
CA ASP A 27 -9.08 5.55 11.53
C ASP A 27 -9.09 7.08 11.31
N SER A 28 -9.93 7.59 10.41
CA SER A 28 -9.86 8.97 9.92
C SER A 28 -11.25 9.59 9.67
N GLU A 29 -11.29 10.92 9.46
CA GLU A 29 -12.53 11.66 9.17
C GLU A 29 -13.17 11.28 7.83
N SER A 30 -12.40 10.69 6.90
CA SER A 30 -12.88 10.22 5.60
C SER A 30 -13.54 8.84 5.64
N ALA A 31 -13.45 8.12 6.76
CA ALA A 31 -14.04 6.80 6.92
C ALA A 31 -15.58 6.81 6.93
N ASP A 32 -16.20 5.66 6.71
CA ASP A 32 -17.66 5.54 6.60
C ASP A 32 -18.38 5.94 7.90
N LEU A 33 -19.44 6.76 7.78
CA LEU A 33 -20.18 7.26 8.93
C LEU A 33 -21.11 6.17 9.50
N LEU A 34 -20.76 5.62 10.67
CA LEU A 34 -21.60 4.68 11.41
C LEU A 34 -22.75 5.39 12.11
N GLY A 35 -22.53 6.62 12.60
CA GLY A 35 -23.58 7.38 13.25
C GLY A 35 -23.16 8.77 13.71
N LYS A 36 -24.13 9.68 13.71
CA LYS A 36 -24.02 11.04 14.25
C LYS A 36 -25.15 11.31 15.23
N HIS A 37 -24.81 11.50 16.49
CA HIS A 37 -25.77 11.49 17.60
C HIS A 37 -25.72 12.78 18.45
N CYS A 38 -26.89 13.17 18.94
CA CYS A 38 -27.10 14.27 19.88
C CYS A 38 -28.33 13.98 20.76
N GLY A 39 -28.59 14.82 21.76
CA GLY A 39 -29.79 14.72 22.62
C GLY A 39 -29.58 13.87 23.87
N ASN A 40 -30.63 13.13 24.27
CA ASN A 40 -30.67 12.37 25.53
C ASN A 40 -30.85 10.84 25.33
N ILE A 41 -30.89 10.37 24.08
CA ILE A 41 -31.09 8.95 23.76
C ILE A 41 -29.76 8.36 23.31
N ALA A 42 -29.19 7.47 24.11
CA ALA A 42 -27.96 6.76 23.73
C ALA A 42 -28.15 5.98 22.42
N PRO A 43 -27.17 6.01 21.51
CA PRO A 43 -27.23 5.18 20.31
C PRO A 43 -27.17 3.69 20.66
N PRO A 44 -27.60 2.81 19.73
CA PRO A 44 -27.38 1.38 19.90
C PRO A 44 -25.88 1.07 19.97
N THR A 45 -25.55 -0.12 20.48
CA THR A 45 -24.19 -0.64 20.42
C THR A 45 -23.67 -0.58 18.98
N ILE A 46 -22.52 0.06 18.80
CA ILE A 46 -21.83 0.11 17.50
C ILE A 46 -20.74 -0.95 17.52
N ILE A 47 -20.66 -1.76 16.46
CA ILE A 47 -19.59 -2.73 16.23
C ILE A 47 -18.91 -2.30 14.92
N SER A 48 -17.60 -2.12 14.94
CA SER A 48 -16.84 -1.82 13.71
C SER A 48 -16.78 -3.02 12.79
N SER A 49 -16.63 -2.78 11.49
CA SER A 49 -16.24 -3.83 10.55
C SER A 49 -14.75 -4.18 10.70
N GLY A 50 -13.90 -3.19 10.97
CA GLY A 50 -12.44 -3.35 11.11
C GLY A 50 -11.92 -3.27 12.55
N SER A 51 -10.60 -3.16 12.73
CA SER A 51 -9.97 -3.05 14.06
C SER A 51 -9.82 -1.62 14.60
N VAL A 52 -10.39 -0.63 13.92
CA VAL A 52 -10.27 0.79 14.28
C VAL A 52 -11.65 1.47 14.19
N LEU A 53 -11.89 2.40 15.09
CA LEU A 53 -13.05 3.31 15.08
C LEU A 53 -12.55 4.73 15.28
N TYR A 54 -13.06 5.66 14.48
CA TYR A 54 -12.79 7.07 14.60
C TYR A 54 -13.97 7.73 15.32
N ILE A 55 -13.70 8.43 16.43
CA ILE A 55 -14.72 9.09 17.24
C ILE A 55 -14.38 10.57 17.35
N LYS A 56 -15.31 11.44 16.93
CA LYS A 56 -15.17 12.89 16.99
C LYS A 56 -16.33 13.50 17.78
N PHE A 57 -16.00 14.24 18.83
CA PHE A 57 -16.95 15.09 19.54
C PHE A 57 -16.80 16.54 19.07
N THR A 58 -17.90 17.16 18.69
CA THR A 58 -17.97 18.57 18.29
C THR A 58 -18.90 19.30 19.25
N SER A 59 -18.48 20.47 19.74
CA SER A 59 -19.30 21.35 20.57
C SER A 59 -19.11 22.81 20.21
N ASP A 60 -20.11 23.65 20.46
CA ASP A 60 -20.06 25.10 20.25
C ASP A 60 -19.81 25.89 21.55
N TYR A 61 -19.93 27.22 21.48
CA TYR A 61 -19.66 28.10 22.62
C TYR A 61 -20.85 28.28 23.58
N ALA A 62 -22.01 27.64 23.33
CA ALA A 62 -23.27 27.97 24.00
C ALA A 62 -24.05 26.73 24.49
N ARG A 63 -24.35 26.70 25.79
CA ARG A 63 -25.17 25.68 26.48
C ARG A 63 -24.60 24.27 26.41
N GLN A 64 -23.92 23.86 27.47
CA GLN A 64 -23.37 22.52 27.64
C GLN A 64 -24.35 21.61 28.39
N GLY A 65 -24.28 20.30 28.13
CA GLY A 65 -24.88 19.27 28.99
C GLY A 65 -23.84 18.36 29.63
N ALA A 66 -24.29 17.23 30.17
CA ALA A 66 -23.43 16.29 30.88
C ALA A 66 -22.56 15.40 29.96
N GLY A 67 -22.84 15.41 28.65
CA GLY A 67 -22.00 14.77 27.63
C GLY A 67 -22.31 13.29 27.40
N PHE A 68 -21.28 12.50 27.10
CA PHE A 68 -21.42 11.08 26.84
C PHE A 68 -20.32 10.28 27.54
N SER A 69 -20.62 9.02 27.84
CA SER A 69 -19.63 8.05 28.30
C SER A 69 -19.77 6.80 27.44
N LEU A 70 -18.67 6.32 26.90
CA LEU A 70 -18.63 5.07 26.17
C LEU A 70 -17.60 4.14 26.80
N ARG A 71 -17.87 2.86 26.71
CA ARG A 71 -16.87 1.83 26.96
C ARG A 71 -16.53 1.21 25.63
N TYR A 72 -15.25 0.92 25.41
CA TYR A 72 -14.80 0.19 24.24
C TYR A 72 -14.19 -1.14 24.70
N GLU A 73 -14.46 -2.19 23.94
CA GLU A 73 -13.82 -3.48 24.12
C GLU A 73 -13.65 -4.18 22.77
N ILE A 74 -12.73 -5.14 22.75
CA ILE A 74 -12.51 -5.95 21.55
C ILE A 74 -13.69 -6.91 21.40
N PHE A 75 -14.41 -6.78 20.30
CA PHE A 75 -15.43 -7.73 19.89
C PHE A 75 -14.76 -8.93 19.20
N LYS A 76 -14.86 -10.10 19.82
CA LYS A 76 -14.35 -11.34 19.23
C LYS A 76 -15.36 -11.83 18.20
N THR A 77 -15.04 -11.66 16.92
CA THR A 77 -15.85 -12.14 15.78
C THR A 77 -15.78 -13.65 15.58
N GLY A 78 -14.99 -14.37 16.38
CA GLY A 78 -14.81 -15.82 16.27
C GLY A 78 -13.74 -16.25 15.26
N SER A 79 -13.03 -15.31 14.62
CA SER A 79 -11.87 -15.65 13.80
C SER A 79 -10.71 -16.12 14.69
N GLU A 80 -10.16 -17.29 14.34
CA GLU A 80 -8.93 -17.79 14.97
C GLU A 80 -7.78 -16.81 14.69
N ASP A 81 -6.92 -16.59 15.68
CA ASP A 81 -5.74 -15.72 15.50
C ASP A 81 -4.73 -16.44 14.58
N CYS A 82 -4.83 -16.16 13.29
CA CYS A 82 -3.99 -16.73 12.24
C CYS A 82 -2.62 -16.03 12.10
N SER A 83 -2.34 -15.04 12.94
CA SER A 83 -1.12 -14.24 12.86
C SER A 83 0.12 -15.04 13.25
N LYS A 84 1.23 -14.86 12.52
CA LYS A 84 2.48 -15.60 12.74
C LYS A 84 3.71 -14.71 12.55
N ASN A 85 4.71 -14.92 13.40
CA ASN A 85 6.03 -14.30 13.27
C ASN A 85 7.05 -15.31 12.73
N PHE A 86 7.90 -14.85 11.83
CA PHE A 86 8.88 -15.65 11.10
C PHE A 86 10.28 -15.14 11.41
N THR A 87 11.13 -16.02 11.95
CA THR A 87 12.54 -15.71 12.30
C THR A 87 13.52 -16.71 11.69
N SER A 88 13.02 -17.76 11.03
CA SER A 88 13.84 -18.78 10.39
C SER A 88 14.56 -18.19 9.16
N PRO A 89 15.72 -18.74 8.74
CA PRO A 89 16.45 -18.24 7.57
C PRO A 89 15.68 -18.36 6.24
N ASN A 90 14.68 -19.24 6.18
CA ASN A 90 13.73 -19.33 5.09
C ASN A 90 12.41 -19.89 5.62
N GLY A 91 11.35 -19.74 4.85
CA GLY A 91 10.06 -20.33 5.16
C GLY A 91 9.01 -20.02 4.11
N THR A 92 7.82 -20.55 4.34
CA THR A 92 6.65 -20.35 3.48
C THR A 92 5.57 -19.65 4.30
N ILE A 93 4.89 -18.68 3.69
CA ILE A 93 3.77 -17.93 4.24
C ILE A 93 2.59 -18.18 3.30
N GLU A 94 1.51 -18.72 3.84
CA GLU A 94 0.35 -19.14 3.06
C GLU A 94 -0.92 -18.63 3.75
N SER A 95 -1.97 -18.38 2.95
CA SER A 95 -3.31 -18.15 3.49
C SER A 95 -3.78 -19.39 4.27
N PRO A 96 -4.56 -19.22 5.36
CA PRO A 96 -5.06 -20.37 6.12
C PRO A 96 -5.86 -21.34 5.23
N GLY A 97 -5.52 -22.62 5.27
CA GLY A 97 -6.20 -23.67 4.49
C GLY A 97 -5.64 -23.92 3.09
N PHE A 98 -4.65 -23.14 2.62
CA PHE A 98 -4.04 -23.31 1.29
C PHE A 98 -3.62 -24.78 1.02
N PRO A 99 -3.90 -25.34 -0.18
CA PRO A 99 -4.44 -24.70 -1.39
C PRO A 99 -5.97 -24.65 -1.46
N GLU A 100 -6.68 -25.04 -0.39
CA GLU A 100 -8.13 -24.86 -0.33
C GLU A 100 -8.48 -23.39 -0.09
N LYS A 101 -9.76 -23.06 -0.29
CA LYS A 101 -10.25 -21.70 -0.12
C LYS A 101 -10.01 -21.17 1.29
N TYR A 102 -9.58 -19.91 1.37
CA TYR A 102 -9.39 -19.26 2.67
C TYR A 102 -10.72 -19.05 3.42
N PRO A 103 -10.71 -19.11 4.76
CA PRO A 103 -11.85 -18.73 5.58
C PRO A 103 -12.27 -17.26 5.41
N HIS A 104 -13.54 -16.98 5.68
CA HIS A 104 -14.10 -15.62 5.74
C HIS A 104 -13.73 -14.90 7.05
N ASN A 105 -13.82 -13.57 7.05
CA ASN A 105 -13.62 -12.69 8.22
C ASN A 105 -12.25 -12.85 8.92
N LEU A 106 -11.21 -13.13 8.15
CA LEU A 106 -9.83 -13.15 8.62
C LEU A 106 -9.24 -11.75 8.72
N ASP A 107 -8.44 -11.56 9.76
CA ASP A 107 -7.51 -10.45 9.93
C ASP A 107 -6.17 -11.05 10.40
N CYS A 108 -5.39 -11.58 9.47
CA CYS A 108 -4.11 -12.23 9.78
C CYS A 108 -2.94 -11.26 9.61
N THR A 109 -1.99 -11.28 10.54
CA THR A 109 -0.71 -10.58 10.37
C THR A 109 0.46 -11.57 10.29
N PHE A 110 1.24 -11.48 9.22
CA PHE A 110 2.45 -12.28 9.05
C PHE A 110 3.67 -11.35 9.08
N ALA A 111 4.53 -11.48 10.09
CA ALA A 111 5.71 -10.61 10.23
C ALA A 111 7.01 -11.39 10.07
N ILE A 112 7.83 -11.01 9.10
CA ILE A 112 9.18 -11.55 8.90
C ILE A 112 10.17 -10.65 9.63
N LEU A 113 10.91 -11.22 10.57
CA LEU A 113 11.86 -10.53 11.43
C LEU A 113 13.28 -10.95 11.07
N ALA A 114 14.07 -10.00 10.61
CA ALA A 114 15.46 -10.21 10.20
C ALA A 114 16.43 -9.58 11.21
N LYS A 115 17.56 -10.27 11.44
CA LYS A 115 18.67 -9.71 12.21
C LYS A 115 19.37 -8.60 11.40
N PRO A 116 20.15 -7.72 12.05
CA PRO A 116 20.97 -6.74 11.34
C PRO A 116 21.85 -7.39 10.26
N LYS A 117 22.06 -6.69 9.15
CA LYS A 117 22.82 -7.17 7.97
C LYS A 117 22.20 -8.37 7.27
N MET A 118 20.89 -8.53 7.33
CA MET A 118 20.14 -9.51 6.55
C MET A 118 19.14 -8.78 5.65
N GLU A 119 19.06 -9.17 4.39
CA GLU A 119 18.01 -8.75 3.45
C GLU A 119 16.90 -9.81 3.47
N ILE A 120 15.65 -9.36 3.58
CA ILE A 120 14.45 -10.19 3.44
C ILE A 120 14.08 -10.21 1.96
N ILE A 121 14.09 -11.40 1.34
CA ILE A 121 13.58 -11.61 -0.01
C ILE A 121 12.23 -12.32 0.12
N LEU A 122 11.16 -11.74 -0.42
CA LEU A 122 9.81 -12.31 -0.45
C LEU A 122 9.36 -12.53 -1.90
N GLN A 123 8.92 -13.74 -2.21
CA GLN A 123 8.48 -14.15 -3.55
C GLN A 123 7.13 -14.87 -3.45
N PHE A 124 6.14 -14.43 -4.21
CA PHE A 124 4.86 -15.13 -4.33
C PHE A 124 4.95 -16.25 -5.37
N LEU A 125 4.41 -17.42 -5.03
CA LEU A 125 4.29 -18.57 -5.93
C LEU A 125 2.93 -18.58 -6.61
N THR A 126 1.88 -18.30 -5.83
CA THR A 126 0.50 -18.19 -6.28
C THR A 126 -0.19 -17.07 -5.53
N PHE A 127 -1.16 -16.43 -6.18
CA PHE A 127 -1.96 -15.37 -5.60
C PHE A 127 -3.30 -15.28 -6.33
N ASP A 128 -4.38 -15.57 -5.60
CA ASP A 128 -5.76 -15.47 -6.08
C ASP A 128 -6.66 -15.06 -4.90
N LEU A 129 -7.01 -13.77 -4.85
CA LEU A 129 -7.96 -13.20 -3.91
C LEU A 129 -9.18 -12.67 -4.65
N GLU A 130 -10.29 -12.44 -3.93
CA GLU A 130 -11.42 -11.73 -4.51
C GLU A 130 -10.99 -10.36 -5.07
N HIS A 131 -11.53 -9.98 -6.23
CA HIS A 131 -11.38 -8.66 -6.81
C HIS A 131 -12.76 -8.01 -6.97
N ASP A 132 -12.83 -6.69 -6.93
CA ASP A 132 -14.06 -5.96 -7.28
C ASP A 132 -14.26 -6.02 -8.82
N PRO A 133 -15.31 -6.72 -9.32
CA PRO A 133 -15.54 -6.89 -10.76
C PRO A 133 -15.94 -5.58 -11.47
N LEU A 134 -16.26 -4.52 -10.73
CA LEU A 134 -16.67 -3.23 -11.28
C LEU A 134 -15.52 -2.23 -11.43
N GLN A 135 -14.27 -2.63 -11.14
CA GLN A 135 -13.16 -1.69 -11.11
C GLN A 135 -12.42 -1.47 -12.41
N VAL A 136 -12.01 -0.20 -12.57
CA VAL A 136 -11.33 0.36 -13.75
C VAL A 136 -9.88 0.76 -13.43
N GLY A 137 -9.43 0.67 -12.17
CA GLY A 137 -8.08 1.05 -11.72
C GLY A 137 -7.36 -0.04 -10.92
N GLU A 138 -6.04 -0.09 -11.03
CA GLU A 138 -5.17 -0.96 -10.21
C GLU A 138 -5.14 -0.43 -8.75
N GLY A 139 -5.46 -1.28 -7.76
CA GLY A 139 -5.14 -1.03 -6.34
C GLY A 139 -6.29 -0.76 -5.37
N ASP A 140 -7.54 -0.62 -5.82
CA ASP A 140 -8.69 -0.44 -4.91
C ASP A 140 -9.26 -1.82 -4.51
N CYS A 141 -8.65 -2.45 -3.51
CA CYS A 141 -9.07 -3.77 -3.03
C CYS A 141 -10.04 -3.60 -1.86
N LYS A 142 -11.34 -3.76 -2.12
CA LYS A 142 -12.41 -3.48 -1.16
C LYS A 142 -12.87 -4.67 -0.32
N TYR A 143 -12.90 -5.86 -0.92
CA TYR A 143 -13.42 -7.07 -0.26
C TYR A 143 -12.29 -7.82 0.42
N ASP A 144 -11.47 -8.52 -0.37
CA ASP A 144 -10.32 -9.25 0.12
C ASP A 144 -9.03 -8.57 -0.33
N TRP A 145 -8.04 -8.51 0.55
CA TRP A 145 -6.75 -7.92 0.21
C TRP A 145 -5.61 -8.44 1.05
N LEU A 146 -4.41 -8.27 0.48
CA LEU A 146 -3.14 -8.45 1.15
C LEU A 146 -2.37 -7.13 1.07
N ASP A 147 -2.22 -6.46 2.20
CA ASP A 147 -1.31 -5.31 2.29
C ASP A 147 0.08 -5.81 2.66
N ILE A 148 1.11 -5.21 2.06
CA ILE A 148 2.51 -5.45 2.42
C ILE A 148 3.11 -4.16 2.97
N TRP A 149 3.75 -4.25 4.12
CA TRP A 149 4.26 -3.12 4.89
C TRP A 149 5.77 -3.21 5.05
N ASP A 150 6.46 -2.09 4.83
CA ASP A 150 7.87 -1.93 5.18
C ASP A 150 8.02 -1.60 6.68
N GLY A 151 7.69 -2.58 7.53
CA GLY A 151 7.66 -2.39 8.97
C GLY A 151 6.49 -3.07 9.66
N ILE A 152 6.10 -2.48 10.80
CA ILE A 152 4.91 -2.88 11.55
C ILE A 152 3.67 -2.37 10.80
N PRO A 153 2.60 -3.17 10.61
CA PRO A 153 1.39 -2.72 9.94
C PRO A 153 0.81 -1.45 10.55
N HIS A 154 0.31 -0.54 9.70
CA HIS A 154 -0.22 0.79 10.08
C HIS A 154 0.75 1.74 10.79
N VAL A 155 2.04 1.40 10.85
CA VAL A 155 3.11 2.25 11.40
C VAL A 155 4.21 2.45 10.37
N GLY A 156 4.66 1.37 9.72
CA GLY A 156 5.57 1.43 8.59
C GLY A 156 4.86 1.86 7.30
N PRO A 157 5.61 2.33 6.29
CA PRO A 157 5.03 2.65 4.98
C PRO A 157 4.35 1.45 4.32
N LEU A 158 3.22 1.70 3.65
CA LEU A 158 2.54 0.71 2.81
C LEU A 158 3.34 0.57 1.49
N ILE A 159 3.77 -0.66 1.18
CA ILE A 159 4.45 -0.99 -0.07
C ILE A 159 3.45 -1.18 -1.21
N GLY A 160 2.30 -1.77 -0.88
CA GLY A 160 1.20 -1.99 -1.81
C GLY A 160 0.06 -2.78 -1.18
N LYS A 161 -1.13 -2.58 -1.76
CA LYS A 161 -2.36 -3.32 -1.48
C LYS A 161 -2.70 -4.19 -2.68
N TYR A 162 -2.85 -5.50 -2.46
CA TYR A 162 -2.97 -6.49 -3.54
C TYR A 162 -4.24 -7.32 -3.40
N CYS A 163 -4.90 -7.60 -4.52
CA CYS A 163 -6.07 -8.47 -4.64
C CYS A 163 -6.22 -8.97 -6.09
N GLY A 164 -7.18 -9.86 -6.36
CA GLY A 164 -7.33 -10.50 -7.66
C GLY A 164 -6.24 -11.55 -7.94
N THR A 165 -5.90 -11.71 -9.22
CA THR A 165 -5.02 -12.79 -9.71
C THR A 165 -3.61 -12.33 -10.08
N LYS A 166 -3.35 -11.01 -10.08
CA LYS A 166 -2.02 -10.47 -10.41
C LYS A 166 -1.08 -10.74 -9.25
N THR A 167 -0.13 -11.65 -9.46
CA THR A 167 0.83 -12.03 -8.44
C THR A 167 1.76 -10.86 -8.10
N PRO A 168 1.94 -10.49 -6.81
CA PRO A 168 2.87 -9.44 -6.42
C PRO A 168 4.32 -9.77 -6.83
N SER A 169 5.04 -8.77 -7.32
CA SER A 169 6.44 -8.89 -7.72
C SER A 169 7.36 -9.18 -6.53
N GLU A 170 8.55 -9.73 -6.80
CA GLU A 170 9.55 -10.00 -5.75
C GLU A 170 9.90 -8.72 -4.97
N LEU A 171 9.92 -8.84 -3.64
CA LEU A 171 10.31 -7.76 -2.73
C LEU A 171 11.63 -8.09 -2.04
N ARG A 172 12.46 -7.06 -1.90
CA ARG A 172 13.75 -7.13 -1.21
C ARG A 172 13.87 -6.01 -0.20
N SER A 173 13.61 -6.33 1.07
CA SER A 173 13.66 -5.36 2.17
C SER A 173 14.95 -5.51 2.97
N ALA A 174 15.56 -4.37 3.31
CA ALA A 174 16.72 -4.28 4.20
C ALA A 174 16.39 -3.59 5.55
N THR A 175 15.10 -3.33 5.84
CA THR A 175 14.67 -2.59 7.04
C THR A 175 14.66 -3.43 8.32
N GLY A 176 14.75 -4.76 8.18
CA GLY A 176 14.76 -5.71 9.30
C GLY A 176 13.39 -6.27 9.65
N ILE A 177 12.30 -5.68 9.16
CA ILE A 177 10.94 -6.18 9.32
C ILE A 177 10.13 -5.96 8.05
N LEU A 178 9.48 -7.03 7.57
CA LEU A 178 8.53 -6.98 6.46
C LEU A 178 7.25 -7.67 6.92
N SER A 179 6.12 -6.98 6.87
CA SER A 179 4.85 -7.52 7.38
C SER A 179 3.80 -7.59 6.28
N LEU A 180 2.92 -8.58 6.36
CA LEU A 180 1.77 -8.76 5.49
C LEU A 180 0.51 -8.76 6.36
N THR A 181 -0.52 -8.01 5.96
CA THR A 181 -1.86 -8.10 6.57
C THR A 181 -2.85 -8.65 5.57
N PHE A 182 -3.37 -9.83 5.87
CA PHE A 182 -4.35 -10.52 5.03
C PHE A 182 -5.74 -10.34 5.63
N HIS A 183 -6.61 -9.68 4.87
CA HIS A 183 -7.99 -9.43 5.23
C HIS A 183 -8.93 -10.14 4.26
N THR A 184 -10.01 -10.70 4.80
CA THR A 184 -11.08 -11.30 4.01
C THR A 184 -12.45 -10.89 4.53
N ASP A 185 -13.42 -10.71 3.65
CA ASP A 185 -14.79 -10.32 4.04
C ASP A 185 -15.67 -11.53 4.41
N MET A 186 -17.00 -11.32 4.48
CA MET A 186 -17.98 -12.36 4.85
C MET A 186 -18.32 -13.34 3.72
N ALA A 187 -17.86 -13.12 2.49
CA ALA A 187 -18.27 -13.85 1.30
C ALA A 187 -17.09 -14.18 0.36
N VAL A 188 -17.41 -14.85 -0.75
CA VAL A 188 -16.54 -15.11 -1.92
C VAL A 188 -15.05 -15.41 -1.62
N ALA A 189 -14.77 -16.61 -1.13
CA ALA A 189 -13.38 -17.06 -1.00
C ALA A 189 -12.80 -17.62 -2.32
N LYS A 190 -11.52 -17.33 -2.55
CA LYS A 190 -10.65 -17.85 -3.62
C LYS A 190 -9.57 -18.77 -3.06
N ASP A 191 -8.65 -19.22 -3.91
CA ASP A 191 -7.60 -20.20 -3.53
C ASP A 191 -6.55 -19.60 -2.58
N GLY A 192 -6.46 -18.26 -2.48
CA GLY A 192 -5.58 -17.57 -1.55
C GLY A 192 -4.19 -17.36 -2.10
N PHE A 193 -3.18 -17.37 -1.23
CA PHE A 193 -1.80 -17.10 -1.62
C PHE A 193 -0.83 -18.07 -0.97
N SER A 194 0.27 -18.32 -1.68
CA SER A 194 1.47 -18.98 -1.14
C SER A 194 2.69 -18.19 -1.55
N ALA A 195 3.50 -17.81 -0.57
CA ALA A 195 4.74 -17.08 -0.74
C ALA A 195 5.89 -17.75 -0.01
N ARG A 196 7.12 -17.57 -0.50
CA ARG A 196 8.35 -17.98 0.17
C ARG A 196 9.18 -16.76 0.51
N TYR A 197 9.84 -16.83 1.68
CA TYR A 197 10.82 -15.84 2.07
C TYR A 197 12.18 -16.47 2.35
N TYR A 198 13.22 -15.67 2.14
CA TYR A 198 14.61 -16.01 2.44
C TYR A 198 15.26 -14.82 3.17
N LEU A 199 16.03 -15.13 4.20
CA LEU A 199 16.90 -14.17 4.88
C LEU A 199 18.31 -14.37 4.36
N VAL A 200 18.83 -13.38 3.62
CA VAL A 200 20.14 -13.45 2.99
C VAL A 200 21.10 -12.50 3.69
N HIS A 201 22.25 -13.00 4.12
CA HIS A 201 23.28 -12.16 4.74
C HIS A 201 23.87 -11.19 3.72
N GLN A 202 24.04 -9.93 4.13
CA GLN A 202 24.63 -8.87 3.33
C GLN A 202 25.96 -8.47 3.97
N GLU A 203 27.06 -8.70 3.27
CA GLU A 203 28.38 -8.21 3.64
C GLU A 203 28.72 -6.96 2.80
N PRO A 204 28.60 -5.75 3.36
CA PRO A 204 29.04 -4.56 2.64
C PRO A 204 30.56 -4.58 2.51
N LEU A 205 31.07 -4.45 1.28
CA LEU A 205 32.49 -4.35 1.01
C LEU A 205 33.07 -3.05 1.58
N GLU A 206 34.30 -3.10 2.11
CA GLU A 206 34.97 -1.93 2.70
C GLU A 206 35.20 -0.79 1.68
N ASN A 207 35.31 -1.11 0.39
CA ASN A 207 35.47 -0.15 -0.71
C ASN A 207 34.20 -0.03 -1.58
N PHE A 208 33.03 0.04 -0.93
CA PHE A 208 31.75 0.14 -1.63
C PHE A 208 31.52 1.55 -2.21
N GLN A 209 31.18 1.61 -3.50
CA GLN A 209 30.67 2.83 -4.14
C GLN A 209 29.16 2.71 -4.34
N CYS A 210 28.42 3.75 -3.98
CA CYS A 210 26.96 3.81 -4.15
C CYS A 210 26.59 4.15 -5.61
N ASN A 211 26.95 3.26 -6.54
CA ASN A 211 26.72 3.42 -7.99
C ASN A 211 26.17 2.14 -8.65
N VAL A 212 25.67 1.20 -7.84
CA VAL A 212 25.08 -0.04 -8.32
C VAL A 212 23.74 0.24 -9.03
N PRO A 213 23.48 -0.32 -10.23
CA PRO A 213 22.21 -0.18 -10.92
C PRO A 213 21.04 -0.73 -10.10
N LEU A 214 19.96 0.05 -10.00
CA LEU A 214 18.81 -0.29 -9.13
C LEU A 214 17.86 -1.34 -9.72
N GLY A 215 17.84 -1.54 -11.05
CA GLY A 215 17.17 -2.70 -11.63
C GLY A 215 16.34 -2.54 -12.89
N MET A 216 16.41 -1.39 -13.60
CA MET A 216 15.66 -1.22 -14.85
C MET A 216 16.08 -2.25 -15.91
N GLU A 217 17.38 -2.38 -16.17
CA GLU A 217 17.90 -3.36 -17.15
C GLU A 217 17.84 -4.80 -16.63
N SER A 218 18.19 -5.03 -15.35
CA SER A 218 18.24 -6.39 -14.79
C SER A 218 16.87 -7.02 -14.50
N GLY A 219 15.79 -6.24 -14.56
CA GLY A 219 14.45 -6.70 -14.18
C GLY A 219 14.19 -6.71 -12.68
N ARG A 220 15.16 -6.32 -11.82
CA ARG A 220 14.94 -6.20 -10.37
C ARG A 220 13.87 -5.15 -10.04
N ILE A 221 13.76 -4.10 -10.85
CA ILE A 221 12.58 -3.22 -10.84
C ILE A 221 11.54 -3.90 -11.73
N ALA A 222 10.47 -4.38 -11.12
CA ALA A 222 9.41 -5.12 -11.80
C ALA A 222 8.54 -4.19 -12.66
N ASN A 223 7.71 -4.76 -13.53
CA ASN A 223 6.83 -3.99 -14.39
C ASN A 223 5.80 -3.17 -13.60
N GLU A 224 5.30 -3.74 -12.50
CA GLU A 224 4.36 -3.10 -11.56
C GLU A 224 4.93 -1.84 -10.88
N GLN A 225 6.24 -1.65 -10.95
CA GLN A 225 6.92 -0.49 -10.39
C GLN A 225 7.11 0.63 -11.42
N ILE A 226 6.78 0.41 -12.69
CA ILE A 226 7.04 1.36 -13.78
C ILE A 226 5.70 1.86 -14.31
N SER A 227 5.43 3.15 -14.14
CA SER A 227 4.20 3.80 -14.61
C SER A 227 4.53 5.10 -15.34
N ALA A 228 3.54 5.75 -15.94
CA ALA A 228 3.71 7.02 -16.63
C ALA A 228 2.43 7.83 -16.60
N SER A 229 2.56 9.13 -16.91
CA SER A 229 1.40 10.03 -17.11
C SER A 229 0.45 9.53 -18.18
N SER A 230 1.00 9.01 -19.28
CA SER A 230 0.27 8.46 -20.41
C SER A 230 1.17 7.55 -21.25
N THR A 231 0.58 6.85 -22.22
CA THR A 231 1.30 6.02 -23.20
C THR A 231 0.73 6.27 -24.59
N TYR A 232 1.57 6.14 -25.62
CA TYR A 232 1.15 6.30 -27.01
C TYR A 232 0.01 5.34 -27.36
N SER A 233 -0.95 5.83 -28.15
CA SER A 233 -2.28 5.24 -28.33
C SER A 233 -2.30 3.87 -29.02
N ASP A 234 -1.23 3.51 -29.74
CA ASP A 234 -1.11 2.20 -30.39
C ASP A 234 -0.65 1.07 -29.44
N GLY A 235 -0.30 1.41 -28.20
CA GLY A 235 0.13 0.46 -27.19
C GLY A 235 1.54 -0.14 -27.39
N ARG A 236 2.35 0.38 -28.33
CA ARG A 236 3.70 -0.14 -28.65
C ARG A 236 4.84 0.65 -28.00
N TRP A 237 4.50 1.61 -27.15
CA TRP A 237 5.44 2.52 -26.47
C TRP A 237 5.14 2.68 -24.98
N THR A 238 4.91 1.54 -24.34
CA THR A 238 4.48 1.42 -22.95
C THR A 238 5.58 1.79 -21.94
N PRO A 239 5.22 2.12 -20.69
CA PRO A 239 6.20 2.40 -19.64
C PRO A 239 7.20 1.26 -19.43
N HIS A 240 6.75 0.00 -19.57
CA HIS A 240 7.58 -1.19 -19.40
C HIS A 240 8.73 -1.32 -20.42
N GLN A 241 8.59 -0.69 -21.59
CA GLN A 241 9.63 -0.66 -22.63
C GLN A 241 10.71 0.41 -22.34
N SER A 242 10.60 1.18 -21.26
CA SER A 242 11.60 2.20 -20.86
C SER A 242 12.91 1.64 -20.30
N ARG A 243 13.07 0.31 -20.23
CA ARG A 243 14.27 -0.34 -19.70
C ARG A 243 15.49 -0.01 -20.57
N LEU A 244 16.62 0.27 -19.92
CA LEU A 244 17.87 0.54 -20.60
C LEU A 244 18.28 -0.67 -21.45
N HIS A 245 18.76 -0.42 -22.66
CA HIS A 245 19.12 -1.46 -23.65
C HIS A 245 17.97 -2.38 -24.10
N GLY A 246 16.70 -1.99 -23.90
CA GLY A 246 15.55 -2.67 -24.49
C GLY A 246 15.63 -2.70 -26.03
N ASP A 247 15.19 -3.81 -26.62
CA ASP A 247 15.26 -4.06 -28.07
C ASP A 247 13.95 -3.73 -28.82
N ASP A 248 12.91 -3.35 -28.08
CA ASP A 248 11.55 -3.13 -28.56
C ASP A 248 11.07 -1.71 -28.23
N ASN A 249 11.29 -0.79 -29.17
CA ASN A 249 10.94 0.62 -29.05
C ASN A 249 11.45 1.26 -27.74
N GLY A 250 10.59 1.96 -27.02
CA GLY A 250 10.85 2.65 -25.75
C GLY A 250 9.53 3.17 -25.18
N TRP A 251 9.57 3.97 -24.11
CA TRP A 251 8.36 4.68 -23.65
C TRP A 251 8.16 6.00 -24.41
N THR A 252 6.92 6.23 -24.84
CA THR A 252 6.46 7.50 -25.44
C THR A 252 5.08 7.84 -24.88
N PRO A 253 4.84 9.08 -24.40
CA PRO A 253 3.53 9.49 -23.91
C PRO A 253 2.50 9.59 -25.05
N ASN A 254 1.23 9.79 -24.70
CA ASN A 254 0.18 9.98 -25.69
C ASN A 254 0.33 11.30 -26.46
N LEU A 255 0.91 12.33 -25.82
CA LEU A 255 1.19 13.63 -26.41
C LEU A 255 2.56 14.15 -25.97
N ASP A 256 3.33 14.70 -26.92
CA ASP A 256 4.64 15.29 -26.62
C ASP A 256 4.47 16.64 -25.91
N SER A 257 4.65 16.64 -24.59
CA SER A 257 4.51 17.82 -23.73
C SER A 257 5.51 17.77 -22.58
N SER A 258 5.94 18.94 -22.09
CA SER A 258 6.82 19.05 -20.92
C SER A 258 6.15 18.73 -19.59
N LYS A 259 4.87 18.35 -19.60
CA LYS A 259 4.08 17.92 -18.44
C LYS A 259 4.02 16.40 -18.28
N GLU A 260 4.51 15.65 -19.26
CA GLU A 260 4.50 14.18 -19.21
C GLU A 260 5.64 13.66 -18.33
N TYR A 261 5.44 12.49 -17.73
CA TYR A 261 6.44 11.87 -16.87
C TYR A 261 6.43 10.34 -17.01
N LEU A 262 7.61 9.75 -16.80
CA LEU A 262 7.81 8.34 -16.52
C LEU A 262 8.17 8.22 -15.04
N GLN A 263 7.51 7.32 -14.33
CA GLN A 263 7.64 7.13 -12.89
C GLN A 263 8.12 5.72 -12.57
N VAL A 264 9.01 5.62 -11.58
CA VAL A 264 9.51 4.35 -11.05
C VAL A 264 9.34 4.35 -9.54
N ASP A 265 8.51 3.45 -9.04
CA ASP A 265 8.31 3.21 -7.61
C ASP A 265 9.38 2.21 -7.10
N LEU A 266 10.35 2.72 -6.35
CA LEU A 266 11.44 1.89 -5.79
C LEU A 266 11.01 1.05 -4.58
N ARG A 267 9.76 1.17 -4.10
CA ARG A 267 9.14 0.49 -2.95
C ARG A 267 9.73 0.83 -1.59
N PHE A 268 11.06 0.90 -1.50
CA PHE A 268 11.82 1.19 -0.30
C PHE A 268 12.61 2.49 -0.45
N LEU A 269 12.84 3.19 0.66
CA LEU A 269 13.65 4.40 0.65
C LEU A 269 15.07 4.08 0.16
N THR A 270 15.44 4.65 -0.99
CA THR A 270 16.64 4.27 -1.74
C THR A 270 17.48 5.50 -2.06
N VAL A 271 18.81 5.36 -2.01
CA VAL A 271 19.75 6.42 -2.40
C VAL A 271 19.91 6.42 -3.92
N LEU A 272 19.47 7.50 -4.56
CA LEU A 272 19.65 7.73 -6.01
C LEU A 272 20.87 8.62 -6.25
N THR A 273 21.88 8.11 -6.97
CA THR A 273 23.15 8.82 -7.21
C THR A 273 23.40 9.19 -8.67
N ALA A 274 22.78 8.48 -9.61
CA ALA A 274 22.92 8.74 -11.04
C ALA A 274 21.67 8.29 -11.81
N ILE A 275 21.46 8.89 -12.98
CA ILE A 275 20.42 8.52 -13.93
C ILE A 275 21.09 8.39 -15.31
N ALA A 276 20.88 7.25 -15.97
CA ALA A 276 21.28 7.02 -17.35
C ALA A 276 20.02 6.94 -18.21
N THR A 277 20.04 7.57 -19.39
CA THR A 277 18.91 7.59 -20.32
C THR A 277 19.37 7.22 -21.73
N GLN A 278 18.42 6.75 -22.54
CA GLN A 278 18.62 6.50 -23.96
C GLN A 278 17.41 7.01 -24.75
N GLY A 279 17.60 7.22 -26.05
CA GLY A 279 16.49 7.31 -27.00
C GLY A 279 15.96 5.93 -27.39
N ALA A 280 15.09 5.90 -28.38
CA ALA A 280 14.58 4.68 -28.98
C ALA A 280 14.53 4.82 -30.51
N ILE A 281 14.69 3.70 -31.21
CA ILE A 281 14.48 3.62 -32.65
C ILE A 281 13.20 2.81 -32.85
N SER A 282 12.22 3.40 -33.56
CA SER A 282 10.98 2.70 -33.88
C SER A 282 11.29 1.46 -34.72
N ARG A 283 10.87 0.29 -34.26
CA ARG A 283 11.00 -0.96 -35.00
C ARG A 283 10.30 -0.93 -36.35
N GLU A 284 9.23 -0.15 -36.45
CA GLU A 284 8.34 -0.18 -37.61
C GLU A 284 8.67 0.86 -38.65
N THR A 285 9.27 1.98 -38.22
CA THR A 285 9.60 3.10 -39.11
C THR A 285 11.10 3.36 -39.23
N GLN A 286 11.92 2.78 -38.35
CA GLN A 286 13.37 3.03 -38.23
C GLN A 286 13.72 4.48 -37.87
N ASN A 287 12.74 5.27 -37.45
CA ASN A 287 12.95 6.63 -36.98
C ASN A 287 13.52 6.64 -35.56
N GLY A 288 14.50 7.51 -35.30
CA GLY A 288 15.10 7.70 -33.98
C GLY A 288 14.48 8.86 -33.21
N TYR A 289 14.13 8.62 -31.95
CA TYR A 289 13.55 9.59 -31.02
C TYR A 289 14.36 9.62 -29.73
N TYR A 290 14.60 10.81 -29.16
CA TYR A 290 15.32 10.93 -27.90
C TYR A 290 14.97 12.24 -27.18
N VAL A 291 14.98 12.18 -25.85
CA VAL A 291 14.81 13.36 -24.99
C VAL A 291 16.14 14.12 -24.91
N LYS A 292 16.11 15.45 -25.11
CA LYS A 292 17.32 16.29 -25.06
C LYS A 292 17.65 16.79 -23.66
N SER A 293 16.65 16.99 -22.83
CA SER A 293 16.77 17.48 -21.45
C SER A 293 15.55 17.10 -20.65
N TYR A 294 15.73 16.79 -19.36
CA TYR A 294 14.65 16.46 -18.44
C TYR A 294 14.84 17.15 -17.09
N LYS A 295 13.79 17.12 -16.26
CA LYS A 295 13.85 17.44 -14.83
C LYS A 295 13.63 16.16 -14.03
N LEU A 296 14.11 16.14 -12.79
CA LEU A 296 13.88 15.05 -11.85
C LEU A 296 12.91 15.52 -10.76
N GLU A 297 11.85 14.75 -10.54
CA GLU A 297 10.99 14.86 -9.37
C GLU A 297 11.14 13.58 -8.53
N VAL A 298 11.15 13.73 -7.21
CA VAL A 298 11.25 12.62 -6.25
C VAL A 298 10.20 12.77 -5.17
N SER A 299 9.75 11.63 -4.63
CA SER A 299 8.77 11.56 -3.54
C SER A 299 9.12 10.39 -2.61
N THR A 300 8.69 10.49 -1.35
CA THR A 300 8.79 9.38 -0.38
C THR A 300 7.49 8.60 -0.23
N ASN A 301 6.38 9.12 -0.77
CA ASN A 301 5.03 8.56 -0.63
C ASN A 301 4.23 8.50 -1.95
N GLY A 302 4.76 9.08 -3.04
CA GLY A 302 4.07 9.17 -4.34
C GLY A 302 3.02 10.28 -4.42
N GLU A 303 2.81 11.05 -3.35
CA GLU A 303 1.82 12.13 -3.26
C GLU A 303 2.48 13.51 -3.18
N ASP A 304 3.51 13.64 -2.33
CA ASP A 304 4.27 14.87 -2.13
C ASP A 304 5.55 14.83 -2.97
N TRP A 305 5.64 15.74 -3.94
CA TRP A 305 6.72 15.74 -4.93
C TRP A 305 7.69 16.91 -4.77
N MET A 306 8.98 16.63 -4.94
CA MET A 306 10.05 17.62 -4.92
C MET A 306 10.83 17.61 -6.24
N VAL A 307 10.86 18.76 -6.93
CA VAL A 307 11.74 18.97 -8.09
C VAL A 307 13.19 19.13 -7.64
N TYR A 308 14.10 18.33 -8.18
CA TYR A 308 15.53 18.44 -7.96
C TYR A 308 16.08 19.80 -8.41
N ARG A 309 16.95 20.41 -7.60
CA ARG A 309 17.51 21.75 -7.84
C ARG A 309 19.03 21.72 -7.82
N HIS A 310 19.64 22.51 -8.69
CA HIS A 310 21.08 22.77 -8.68
C HIS A 310 21.31 24.28 -8.57
N GLY A 311 21.87 24.76 -7.46
CA GLY A 311 22.09 26.20 -7.17
C GLY A 311 21.06 26.87 -6.25
N LYS A 312 21.25 28.18 -5.99
CA LYS A 312 20.76 29.00 -4.86
C LYS A 312 19.54 28.49 -4.04
N ASN A 313 19.91 27.98 -2.86
CA ASN A 313 19.32 28.06 -1.51
C ASN A 313 17.83 27.75 -1.28
N HIS A 314 17.65 26.67 -0.51
CA HIS A 314 16.67 26.54 0.57
C HIS A 314 16.61 27.83 1.42
N LYS A 315 15.41 28.41 1.47
CA LYS A 315 14.90 29.16 2.62
C LYS A 315 13.65 28.45 3.09
#